data_AF-K2BX36-F1
#
_entry.id   AF-K2BX36-F1
#
_cell.length_a   1.000
_cell.length_b   1.000
_cell.length_c   1.000
_cell.angle_alpha   90.00
_cell.angle_beta   90.00
_cell.angle_gamma   90.00
#
_symmetry.space_group_name_H-M   'P 1'
#
loop_
_entity.id
_entity.type
_entity.pdbx_description
1 polymer ?
#
loop_
_entity_poly.entity_id
_entity_poly.type
_entity_poly.pdbx_seq_one_letter_code
_entity_poly.pdbx_strand_id
1 'polypeptide(L)'
;MAKNGRINYVTTNMENPTREDVKKVIEARWSIEVYHRELQQTCGIERCQARTGRAQRNHICLSILAWIDKYRRRFSEHLSFYQQDWDVIKHGISNSIKLIMAAG
;
A
#
# COMPACT_ATOMS: atom_id res chain seq x y z
N MET A 1 -18.15 -11.70 26.93
CA MET A 1 -18.60 -12.77 26.02
C MET A 1 -18.78 -12.18 24.62
N ALA A 2 -18.36 -12.87 23.55
CA ALA A 2 -18.47 -12.37 22.18
C ALA A 2 -19.94 -12.38 21.72
N LYS A 3 -20.42 -11.27 21.14
CA LYS A 3 -21.82 -11.06 20.74
C LYS A 3 -22.37 -12.09 19.73
N ASN A 4 -21.50 -12.82 19.03
CA ASN A 4 -21.86 -13.71 17.91
C ASN A 4 -21.27 -15.14 18.03
N GLY A 5 -20.89 -15.61 19.22
CA GLY A 5 -20.45 -17.01 19.43
C GLY A 5 -19.13 -17.44 18.77
N ARG A 6 -18.41 -16.56 18.06
CA ARG A 6 -17.09 -16.87 17.50
C ARG A 6 -16.02 -16.84 18.61
N ILE A 7 -15.35 -17.97 18.79
CA ILE A 7 -14.18 -18.11 19.66
C ILE A 7 -12.94 -17.95 18.79
N ASN A 8 -12.07 -17.01 19.15
CA ASN A 8 -10.76 -16.84 18.51
C ASN A 8 -9.71 -17.50 19.40
N TYR A 9 -8.91 -18.39 18.83
CA TYR A 9 -7.78 -19.00 19.51
C TYR A 9 -6.50 -18.26 19.11
N VAL A 10 -5.66 -17.95 20.10
CA VAL A 10 -4.39 -17.27 19.89
C VAL A 10 -3.31 -18.04 20.63
N THR A 11 -2.24 -18.38 19.94
CA THR A 11 -1.00 -18.93 20.52
C THR A 11 0.04 -17.84 20.53
N THR A 12 0.78 -17.70 21.64
CA THR A 12 1.81 -16.67 21.79
C THR A 12 2.93 -17.20 22.69
N ASN A 13 4.15 -16.71 22.46
CA ASN A 13 5.29 -16.92 23.35
C ASN A 13 5.39 -15.85 24.45
N MET A 14 4.45 -14.90 24.52
CA MET A 14 4.35 -13.93 25.59
C MET A 14 3.90 -14.62 26.88
N GLU A 15 4.64 -14.43 27.97
CA GLU A 15 4.26 -14.93 29.29
C GLU A 15 3.10 -14.12 29.86
N ASN A 16 2.08 -14.80 30.38
CA ASN A 16 0.89 -14.19 31.01
C ASN A 16 0.25 -13.06 30.18
N PRO A 17 -0.11 -13.29 28.90
CA PRO A 17 -0.58 -12.23 28.03
C PRO A 17 -1.94 -11.70 28.50
N THR A 18 -2.08 -10.37 28.55
CA THR A 18 -3.39 -9.75 28.78
C THR A 18 -4.21 -9.75 27.49
N ARG A 19 -5.52 -9.55 27.62
CA ARG A 19 -6.41 -9.41 26.47
C ARG A 19 -6.04 -8.20 25.62
N GLU A 20 -5.62 -7.12 26.27
CA GLU A 20 -5.17 -5.88 25.65
C GLU A 20 -3.89 -6.09 24.84
N ASP A 21 -2.94 -6.88 25.34
CA ASP A 21 -1.70 -7.20 24.62
C ASP A 21 -1.99 -8.01 23.34
N VAL A 22 -2.83 -9.05 23.47
CA VAL A 22 -3.28 -9.85 22.32
C VAL A 22 -3.99 -8.98 21.29
N LYS A 23 -4.87 -8.08 21.75
CA LYS A 23 -5.59 -7.15 20.88
C LYS A 23 -4.63 -6.25 20.09
N LYS A 24 -3.65 -5.64 20.77
CA LYS A 24 -2.65 -4.76 20.12
C LYS A 24 -1.87 -5.49 19.03
N VAL A 25 -1.45 -6.73 19.27
CA VAL A 25 -0.73 -7.54 18.28
C VAL A 25 -1.61 -7.87 17.07
N ILE A 26 -2.87 -8.25 17.30
CA ILE A 26 -3.82 -8.54 16.23
C ILE A 26 -4.13 -7.29 15.40
N GLU A 27 -4.31 -6.13 16.05
CA GLU A 27 -4.51 -4.85 15.37
C GLU A 27 -3.28 -4.46 14.55
N ALA A 28 -2.07 -4.62 15.11
CA ALA A 28 -0.82 -4.39 14.39
C ALA A 28 -0.68 -5.34 13.19
N ARG A 29 -1.09 -6.61 13.30
CA ARG A 29 -1.07 -7.57 12.19
C ARG A 29 -1.88 -7.08 10.99
N TRP A 30 -2.95 -6.32 11.18
CA TRP A 30 -3.76 -5.78 10.08
C TRP A 30 -2.96 -4.89 9.11
N SER A 31 -1.85 -4.29 9.59
CA SER A 31 -0.97 -3.49 8.75
C SER A 31 -0.44 -4.24 7.51
N ILE A 32 -0.28 -5.57 7.58
CA ILE A 32 0.14 -6.38 6.42
C ILE A 32 -0.95 -6.42 5.33
N GLU A 33 -2.22 -6.45 5.73
CA GLU A 33 -3.35 -6.49 4.79
C GLU A 33 -3.53 -5.12 4.12
N VAL A 34 -3.30 -4.04 4.88
CA VAL A 34 -3.22 -2.68 4.34
C VAL A 34 -2.08 -2.57 3.34
N TYR A 35 -0.87 -3.03 3.69
CA TYR A 35 0.28 -3.07 2.80
C TYR A 35 -0.03 -3.79 1.48
N HIS A 36 -0.56 -5.02 1.55
CA HIS A 36 -0.88 -5.80 0.35
C HIS A 36 -1.92 -5.10 -0.53
N ARG A 37 -2.99 -4.56 0.07
CA ARG A 37 -4.04 -3.85 -0.67
C ARG A 37 -3.47 -2.63 -1.39
N GLU A 38 -2.68 -1.81 -0.71
CA GLU A 38 -2.08 -0.62 -1.31
C GLU A 38 -1.09 -0.99 -2.42
N LEU A 39 -0.26 -2.00 -2.22
CA LEU A 39 0.70 -2.50 -3.21
C LEU A 39 0.00 -2.98 -4.50
N GLN A 40 -1.10 -3.73 -4.37
CA GLN A 40 -1.91 -4.19 -5.49
C GLN A 40 -2.57 -3.03 -6.23
N GLN A 41 -3.21 -2.11 -5.49
CA GLN A 41 -4.05 -1.08 -6.08
C GLN A 41 -3.27 0.09 -6.66
N THR A 42 -2.15 0.47 -6.05
CA THR A 42 -1.44 1.72 -6.37
C THR A 42 -0.05 1.51 -6.96
N CYS A 43 0.53 0.31 -6.82
CA CYS A 43 1.85 -0.01 -7.38
C CYS A 43 1.77 -1.05 -8.51
N GLY A 44 0.60 -1.62 -8.78
CA GLY A 44 0.37 -2.48 -9.93
C GLY A 44 1.16 -3.79 -9.92
N ILE A 45 1.50 -4.32 -8.73
CA ILE A 45 2.31 -5.55 -8.61
C ILE A 45 1.75 -6.74 -9.40
N GLU A 46 0.44 -6.82 -9.56
CA GLU A 46 -0.25 -7.90 -10.28
C GLU A 46 -0.44 -7.64 -11.77
N ARG A 47 0.01 -6.49 -12.28
CA ARG A 47 -0.26 -6.04 -13.65
C ARG A 47 0.84 -6.35 -14.65
N CYS A 48 1.92 -7.03 -14.22
CA CYS A 48 3.05 -7.36 -15.10
C CYS A 48 2.64 -8.29 -16.25
N GLN A 49 2.80 -7.83 -17.49
CA GLN A 49 2.51 -8.62 -18.70
C GLN A 49 3.74 -9.34 -19.27
N ALA A 50 4.89 -9.27 -18.58
CA ALA A 50 6.12 -9.89 -19.06
C ALA A 50 6.06 -11.43 -18.94
N ARG A 51 6.66 -12.16 -19.89
CA ARG A 51 6.61 -13.63 -19.90
C ARG A 51 7.86 -14.31 -19.32
N THR A 52 8.92 -13.55 -19.04
CA THR A 52 10.16 -14.11 -18.50
C THR A 52 10.18 -14.01 -16.98
N GLY A 53 10.71 -15.04 -16.30
CA GLY A 53 10.80 -15.03 -14.84
C GLY A 53 11.67 -13.90 -14.29
N ARG A 54 12.70 -13.47 -15.03
CA ARG A 54 13.53 -12.32 -14.64
C ARG A 54 12.73 -11.02 -14.64
N ALA A 55 11.97 -10.75 -15.70
CA ALA A 55 11.16 -9.53 -15.79
C ALA A 55 10.05 -9.51 -14.73
N GLN A 56 9.42 -10.66 -14.47
CA GLN A 56 8.43 -10.79 -13.39
C GLN A 56 9.01 -10.46 -12.01
N ARG A 57 10.18 -11.02 -11.66
CA ARG A 57 10.85 -10.69 -10.39
C ARG A 57 11.24 -9.21 -10.31
N ASN A 58 11.75 -8.63 -11.40
CA ASN A 58 12.09 -7.21 -11.44
C ASN A 58 10.84 -6.34 -11.21
N HIS A 59 9.71 -6.67 -11.85
CA HIS A 59 8.44 -5.95 -11.64
C HIS A 59 7.97 -6.01 -10.19
N ILE A 60 8.03 -7.19 -9.57
CA ILE A 60 7.70 -7.37 -8.15
C ILE A 60 8.58 -6.46 -7.28
N CYS A 61 9.90 -6.48 -7.47
CA CYS A 61 10.83 -5.65 -6.72
C CYS A 61 10.56 -4.16 -6.92
N LEU A 62 10.35 -3.71 -8.17
CA LEU A 62 10.06 -2.31 -8.48
C LEU A 62 8.73 -1.85 -7.87
N SER A 63 7.71 -2.70 -7.88
CA SER A 63 6.40 -2.40 -7.26
C SER A 63 6.55 -2.20 -5.75
N ILE A 64 7.35 -3.04 -5.08
CA ILE A 64 7.62 -2.91 -3.64
C ILE A 64 8.43 -1.63 -3.35
N LEU A 65 9.44 -1.32 -4.16
CA LEU A 65 10.22 -0.08 -4.02
C LEU A 65 9.34 1.16 -4.20
N ALA A 66 8.44 1.15 -5.18
CA ALA A 66 7.47 2.23 -5.38
C ALA A 66 6.53 2.39 -4.17
N TRP A 67 6.08 1.28 -3.56
CA TRP A 67 5.28 1.33 -2.33
C TRP A 67 6.06 1.96 -1.17
N ILE A 68 7.33 1.59 -0.98
CA ILE A 68 8.18 2.15 0.08
C ILE A 68 8.35 3.66 -0.11
N ASP A 69 8.62 4.12 -1.33
CA ASP A 69 8.74 5.55 -1.64
C ASP A 69 7.44 6.30 -1.32
N LYS A 70 6.31 5.80 -1.82
CA LYS A 70 4.98 6.36 -1.53
C LYS A 70 4.68 6.39 -0.03
N TYR A 71 5.04 5.34 0.71
CA TYR A 71 4.85 5.26 2.15
C TYR A 71 5.68 6.31 2.89
N ARG A 72 6.94 6.51 2.49
CA ARG A 72 7.79 7.58 3.02
C ARG A 72 7.17 8.94 2.77
N ARG A 73 6.72 9.21 1.54
CA ARG A 73 6.05 10.46 1.18
C ARG A 73 4.76 10.68 1.96
N ARG A 74 3.96 9.63 2.20
CA ARG A 74 2.78 9.72 3.06
C ARG A 74 3.16 10.17 4.46
N PHE A 75 4.24 9.63 5.01
CA PHE A 75 4.68 10.01 6.35
C PHE A 75 5.17 11.46 6.41
N SER A 76 5.92 11.92 5.41
CA SER A 76 6.48 13.28 5.37
C SER A 76 5.49 14.36 4.95
N GLU A 77 4.60 14.05 4.00
CA GLU A 77 3.68 15.01 3.36
C GLU A 77 2.23 14.87 3.88
N HIS A 78 1.94 13.82 4.67
CA HIS A 78 0.60 13.49 5.13
C HIS A 78 -0.42 13.25 3.99
N LEU A 79 0.04 12.79 2.83
CA LEU A 79 -0.79 12.53 1.65
C LEU A 79 -1.12 11.04 1.48
N SER A 80 -2.34 10.74 1.06
CA SER A 80 -2.71 9.39 0.61
C SER A 80 -1.98 9.03 -0.69
N PHE A 81 -1.81 7.74 -0.98
CA PHE A 81 -1.16 7.31 -2.23
C PHE A 81 -1.92 7.77 -3.47
N TYR A 82 -3.25 7.78 -3.42
CA TYR A 82 -4.08 8.32 -4.49
C TYR A 82 -3.86 9.81 -4.72
N GLN A 83 -3.72 10.58 -3.64
CA GLN A 83 -3.43 12.00 -3.74
C GLN A 83 -2.04 12.23 -4.34
N GLN A 84 -1.04 11.46 -3.93
CA GLN A 84 0.30 11.51 -4.51
C GLN A 84 0.28 11.22 -6.02
N ASP A 85 -0.50 10.24 -6.48
CA ASP A 85 -0.67 9.93 -7.91
C ASP A 85 -1.41 11.05 -8.65
N TRP A 86 -2.49 11.56 -8.05
CA TRP A 86 -3.27 12.64 -8.62
C TRP A 86 -2.44 13.91 -8.78
N ASP A 87 -1.56 14.22 -7.83
CA ASP A 87 -0.71 15.40 -7.89
C ASP A 87 0.25 15.37 -9.07
N VAL A 88 0.74 14.18 -9.45
CA VAL A 88 1.55 13.98 -10.66
C VAL A 88 0.69 14.09 -11.92
N ILE A 89 -0.43 13.36 -11.96
CA ILE A 89 -1.31 13.30 -13.14
C ILE A 89 -1.89 14.68 -13.48
N LYS A 90 -2.45 15.38 -12.49
CA LYS A 90 -3.08 16.69 -12.68
C LYS A 90 -2.08 17.73 -13.21
N HIS A 91 -0.84 17.67 -12.72
CA HIS A 91 0.22 18.59 -13.14
C HIS A 91 0.63 18.31 -14.59
N GLY A 92 0.77 17.02 -14.96
CA GLY A 92 1.02 16.61 -16.33
C GLY A 92 -0.07 17.07 -17.30
N ILE A 93 -1.34 16.85 -16.96
CA ILE A 93 -2.48 17.30 -17.79
C ILE A 93 -2.46 18.83 -17.95
N SER A 94 -2.28 19.58 -16.87
CA SER A 94 -2.23 21.04 -16.91
C SER A 94 -1.11 21.55 -17.83
N ASN A 95 0.08 20.97 -17.75
CA ASN A 95 1.20 21.35 -18.60
C ASN A 95 0.95 21.02 -20.07
N SER A 96 0.37 19.86 -20.37
CA SER A 96 -0.01 19.50 -21.75
C SER A 96 -1.02 20.48 -22.35
N ILE A 97 -2.04 20.89 -21.58
CA ILE A 97 -3.02 21.89 -22.02
C ILE A 97 -2.33 23.22 -22.35
N LYS A 98 -1.44 23.70 -21.47
CA LYS A 98 -0.70 24.96 -21.70
C LYS A 98 0.12 24.91 -22.97
N LEU A 99 0.79 23.79 -23.25
CA LEU A 99 1.58 23.61 -24.46
C LEU A 99 0.72 23.65 -25.72
N ILE A 100 -0.44 22.99 -25.71
CA ILE A 100 -1.39 23.01 -26.84
C ILE A 100 -1.88 24.44 -27.09
N MET A 101 -2.24 25.17 -26.03
CA MET A 101 -2.73 26.55 -26.14
C MET A 101 -1.65 27.54 -26.61
N ALA A 102 -0.37 27.26 -26.35
CA ALA A 102 0.74 28.12 -26.79
C ALA A 102 1.18 27.83 -28.23
N ALA A 103 0.80 26.68 -28.80
CA ALA A 103 1.18 26.24 -30.14
C ALA A 103 0.14 26.59 -31.23
N GLY A 104 -1.06 27.01 -30.84
CA GLY A 104 -2.12 27.50 -31.73
C GLY A 104 -2.26 29.01 -31.68
#